data_AF-A0A9W7G1S0-F1
#
_entry.id   AF-A0A9W7G1S0-F1
#
_cell.length_a   1.000
_cell.length_b   1.000
_cell.length_c   1.000
_cell.angle_alpha   90.00
_cell.angle_beta   90.00
_cell.angle_gamma   90.00
#
_symmetry.space_group_name_H-M   'P 1'
#
loop_
_entity.id
_entity.type
_entity.pdbx_description
1 polymer ?
#
loop_
_entity_poly.entity_id
_entity_poly.type
_entity_poly.pdbx_seq_one_letter_code
_entity_poly.pdbx_strand_id
1 'polypeptide(L)'
;GGVGCQRPEGETYDGVNQTVVRCILPAGSGELKSVNVIQINGLISERVNLVSYEKCPAGYRNTPNEKLGYFECVMCEQGTYSVIEESFQCTQCFAGSFTDGPTACTLCSTKVPNSISTTNGAMGIESCVCPAKSFYNPTIGKDGECTSCDTLRGVDCSMPGQSLESLRIKEGFWRTSASSTTIYRCYKPEACVGGVNKTSAEIAIVGRHNTSSSVD
;
A
#
# COMPACT_ATOMS: atom_id res chain seq x y z
N GLY A 1 -18.36 -18.53 -22.14
CA GLY A 1 -18.58 -19.29 -20.90
C GLY A 1 -19.59 -20.36 -21.22
N GLY A 2 -19.17 -21.61 -21.28
CA GLY A 2 -20.05 -22.74 -21.55
C GLY A 2 -19.98 -23.71 -20.39
N VAL A 3 -21.13 -24.25 -20.00
CA VAL A 3 -21.18 -25.37 -19.05
C VAL A 3 -20.85 -26.64 -19.82
N GLY A 4 -19.79 -27.34 -19.42
CA GLY A 4 -19.45 -28.65 -20.00
C GLY A 4 -20.21 -29.73 -19.25
N CYS A 5 -21.21 -30.34 -19.88
CA CYS A 5 -21.97 -31.43 -19.28
C CYS A 5 -21.61 -32.77 -19.91
N GLN A 6 -21.42 -33.78 -19.08
CA GLN A 6 -21.15 -35.15 -19.51
C GLN A 6 -22.06 -36.13 -18.77
N ARG A 7 -22.30 -37.28 -19.40
CA ARG A 7 -22.96 -38.40 -18.72
C ARG A 7 -22.10 -38.85 -17.53
N PRO A 8 -22.69 -39.24 -16.39
CA PRO A 8 -21.96 -39.91 -15.32
C PRO A 8 -21.25 -41.18 -15.85
N GLU A 9 -19.99 -41.38 -15.49
CA GLU A 9 -19.27 -42.61 -15.82
C GLU A 9 -19.89 -43.80 -15.08
N GLY A 10 -20.08 -44.93 -15.78
CA GLY A 10 -20.64 -46.16 -15.20
C GLY A 10 -22.17 -46.27 -15.29
N GLU A 11 -22.88 -45.24 -15.76
CA GLU A 11 -24.33 -45.32 -15.97
C GLU A 11 -24.70 -45.67 -17.42
N THR A 12 -25.53 -46.69 -17.58
CA THR A 12 -26.08 -47.13 -18.88
C THR A 12 -27.27 -46.24 -19.26
N TYR A 13 -27.29 -45.76 -20.51
CA TYR A 13 -28.42 -45.04 -21.07
C TYR A 13 -29.61 -46.02 -21.24
N ASP A 14 -30.62 -45.93 -20.37
CA ASP A 14 -31.82 -46.78 -20.45
C ASP A 14 -33.05 -46.04 -21.03
N GLY A 15 -32.90 -44.78 -21.43
CA GLY A 15 -33.95 -43.96 -22.06
C GLY A 15 -35.14 -43.61 -21.15
N VAL A 16 -35.21 -44.14 -19.93
CA VAL A 16 -36.37 -44.02 -19.02
C VAL A 16 -35.97 -43.37 -17.68
N ASN A 17 -34.76 -43.62 -17.17
CA ASN A 17 -34.32 -43.21 -15.83
C ASN A 17 -33.16 -42.21 -15.81
N GLN A 18 -32.82 -41.58 -16.94
CA GLN A 18 -31.78 -40.55 -16.96
C GLN A 18 -32.24 -39.29 -16.22
N THR A 19 -32.01 -39.27 -14.92
CA THR A 19 -32.37 -38.19 -13.99
C THR A 19 -31.17 -37.36 -13.56
N VAL A 20 -29.95 -37.78 -13.92
CA VAL A 20 -28.70 -37.16 -13.47
C VAL A 20 -27.85 -36.73 -14.66
N VAL A 21 -27.47 -35.45 -14.66
CA VAL A 21 -26.45 -34.87 -15.55
C VAL A 21 -25.34 -34.29 -14.68
N ARG A 22 -24.08 -34.57 -15.02
CA ARG A 22 -22.93 -33.96 -14.35
C ARG A 22 -22.39 -32.83 -15.22
N CYS A 23 -22.40 -31.63 -14.67
CA CYS A 23 -21.92 -30.44 -15.35
C CYS A 23 -20.71 -29.86 -14.59
N ILE A 24 -19.69 -29.46 -15.34
CA ILE A 24 -18.54 -28.73 -14.85
C ILE A 24 -18.73 -27.28 -15.27
N LEU A 25 -18.79 -26.39 -14.28
CA LEU A 25 -18.84 -24.96 -14.52
C LEU A 25 -17.41 -24.46 -14.76
N PRO A 26 -17.20 -23.51 -15.68
CA PRO A 26 -15.94 -22.78 -15.72
C PRO A 26 -15.75 -22.00 -14.42
N ALA A 27 -14.50 -21.67 -14.09
CA ALA A 27 -14.21 -20.76 -12.99
C ALA A 27 -14.89 -19.40 -13.22
N GLY A 28 -15.37 -18.78 -12.14
CA GLY A 28 -15.94 -17.43 -12.16
C GLY A 28 -16.89 -17.21 -11.00
N SER A 29 -17.55 -16.05 -11.02
CA SER A 29 -18.35 -15.47 -9.94
C SER A 29 -19.82 -15.17 -10.26
N GLY A 30 -20.76 -15.71 -9.47
CA GLY A 30 -22.17 -15.32 -9.53
C GLY A 30 -23.14 -16.30 -8.88
N GLU A 31 -24.33 -15.80 -8.55
CA GLU A 31 -25.36 -16.56 -7.85
C GLU A 31 -26.63 -16.71 -8.67
N LEU A 32 -27.40 -17.76 -8.37
CA LEU A 32 -28.77 -17.96 -8.84
C LEU A 32 -28.89 -17.85 -10.37
N LYS A 33 -27.91 -18.38 -11.11
CA LYS A 33 -28.01 -18.44 -12.57
C LYS A 33 -28.96 -19.56 -12.96
N SER A 34 -29.96 -19.23 -13.77
CA SER A 34 -30.92 -20.21 -14.29
C SER A 34 -30.26 -21.19 -15.25
N VAL A 35 -30.49 -22.48 -15.02
CA VAL A 35 -30.05 -23.56 -15.88
C VAL A 35 -31.29 -24.27 -16.41
N ASN A 36 -31.37 -24.41 -17.74
CA ASN A 36 -32.41 -25.21 -18.39
C ASN A 36 -31.76 -26.45 -18.99
N VAL A 37 -32.30 -27.63 -18.68
CA VAL A 37 -31.92 -28.89 -19.32
C VAL A 37 -32.99 -29.25 -20.33
N ILE A 38 -32.61 -29.50 -21.59
CA ILE A 38 -33.53 -29.86 -22.66
C ILE A 38 -33.33 -31.34 -23.00
N GLN A 39 -34.41 -32.12 -22.92
CA GLN A 39 -34.43 -33.53 -23.30
C GLN A 39 -34.45 -33.71 -24.82
N ILE A 40 -34.10 -34.91 -25.31
CA ILE A 40 -34.06 -35.22 -26.76
C ILE A 40 -35.41 -35.03 -27.48
N ASN A 41 -36.52 -35.12 -26.75
CA ASN A 41 -37.87 -34.89 -27.26
C ASN A 41 -38.32 -33.42 -27.13
N GLY A 42 -37.44 -32.51 -26.71
CA GLY A 42 -37.71 -31.08 -26.60
C GLY A 42 -38.35 -30.64 -25.28
N LEU A 43 -38.59 -31.54 -24.33
CA LEU A 43 -39.08 -31.17 -23.00
C LEU A 43 -37.98 -30.42 -22.22
N ILE A 44 -38.38 -29.34 -21.55
CA ILE A 44 -37.50 -28.54 -20.71
C ILE A 44 -37.64 -29.03 -19.26
N SER A 45 -36.54 -29.08 -18.52
CA SER A 45 -36.53 -29.37 -17.08
C SER A 45 -37.55 -28.53 -16.33
N GLU A 46 -38.40 -29.18 -15.55
CA GLU A 46 -39.35 -28.50 -14.67
C GLU A 46 -38.69 -28.15 -13.33
N ARG A 47 -39.24 -27.17 -12.61
CA ARG A 47 -38.74 -26.58 -11.33
C ARG A 47 -37.58 -25.59 -11.47
N VAL A 48 -37.26 -24.93 -10.36
CA VAL A 48 -36.19 -23.93 -10.24
C VAL A 48 -34.84 -24.65 -10.19
N ASN A 49 -34.10 -24.59 -11.29
CA ASN A 49 -32.75 -25.12 -11.41
C ASN A 49 -31.78 -23.94 -11.44
N LEU A 50 -31.12 -23.69 -10.31
CA LEU A 50 -30.17 -22.60 -10.16
C LEU A 50 -28.79 -23.14 -9.86
N VAL A 51 -27.79 -22.44 -10.38
CA VAL A 51 -26.40 -22.71 -10.06
C VAL A 51 -25.72 -21.44 -9.54
N SER A 52 -24.91 -21.63 -8.51
CA SER A 52 -23.98 -20.62 -7.99
C SER A 52 -22.57 -21.12 -8.23
N TYR A 53 -21.70 -20.22 -8.64
CA TYR A 53 -20.29 -20.46 -8.89
C TYR A 53 -19.49 -19.53 -7.98
N GLU A 54 -18.23 -19.87 -7.74
CA GLU A 54 -17.44 -19.32 -6.64
C GLU A 54 -17.30 -17.79 -6.72
N LYS A 55 -17.88 -17.09 -5.74
CA LYS A 55 -17.80 -15.64 -5.70
C LYS A 55 -16.36 -15.18 -5.66
N CYS A 56 -16.06 -14.08 -6.35
CA CYS A 56 -14.77 -13.42 -6.15
C CYS A 56 -14.71 -12.89 -4.72
N PRO A 57 -13.73 -13.36 -3.92
CA PRO A 57 -13.64 -12.96 -2.53
C PRO A 57 -13.20 -11.51 -2.41
N ALA A 58 -13.31 -10.95 -1.20
CA ALA A 58 -12.70 -9.67 -0.88
C ALA A 58 -11.20 -9.66 -1.27
N GLY A 59 -10.73 -8.51 -1.74
CA GLY A 59 -9.41 -8.34 -2.31
C GLY A 59 -9.27 -8.75 -3.77
N TYR A 60 -10.36 -9.18 -4.43
CA TYR A 60 -10.39 -9.45 -5.86
C TYR A 60 -11.49 -8.61 -6.53
N ARG A 61 -11.31 -8.38 -7.82
CA ARG A 61 -12.33 -7.81 -8.69
C ARG A 61 -12.72 -8.78 -9.80
N ASN A 62 -13.99 -8.72 -10.18
CA ASN A 62 -14.56 -9.34 -11.36
C ASN A 62 -14.01 -8.67 -12.62
N THR A 63 -13.28 -9.42 -13.45
CA THR A 63 -12.79 -8.95 -14.76
C THR A 63 -13.33 -9.86 -15.86
N PRO A 64 -14.01 -9.31 -16.90
CA PRO A 64 -14.50 -10.13 -18.00
C PRO A 64 -13.32 -10.72 -18.80
N ASN A 65 -13.32 -12.04 -18.97
CA ASN A 65 -12.41 -12.73 -19.87
C ASN A 65 -13.12 -12.96 -21.21
N GLU A 66 -12.80 -12.14 -22.22
CA GLU A 66 -13.45 -12.20 -23.55
C GLU A 66 -13.16 -13.52 -24.28
N LYS A 67 -11.98 -14.11 -24.08
CA LYS A 67 -11.57 -15.36 -24.75
C LYS A 67 -12.39 -16.56 -24.27
N LEU A 68 -12.70 -16.59 -22.97
CA LEU A 68 -13.38 -17.71 -22.34
C LEU A 68 -14.87 -17.41 -22.07
N GLY A 69 -15.27 -16.15 -22.17
CA GLY A 69 -16.62 -15.62 -22.00
C GLY A 69 -17.18 -15.85 -20.59
N TYR A 70 -16.34 -15.66 -19.57
CA TYR A 70 -16.73 -15.69 -18.15
C TYR A 70 -15.93 -14.62 -17.37
N PHE A 71 -16.27 -14.38 -16.10
CA PHE A 71 -15.54 -13.45 -15.24
C PHE A 71 -14.41 -14.15 -14.49
N GLU A 72 -13.24 -13.56 -14.47
CA GLU A 72 -12.10 -13.99 -13.66
C GLU A 72 -11.94 -13.08 -12.44
N CYS A 73 -11.57 -13.68 -11.31
CA CYS A 73 -11.20 -12.95 -10.11
C CYS A 73 -9.75 -12.48 -10.24
N VAL A 74 -9.57 -11.18 -10.41
CA VAL A 74 -8.25 -10.56 -10.47
C VAL A 74 -7.97 -9.87 -9.15
N MET A 75 -6.87 -10.22 -8.51
CA MET A 75 -6.46 -9.61 -7.23
C MET A 75 -6.31 -8.09 -7.39
N CYS A 76 -6.70 -7.34 -6.37
CA CYS A 76 -6.43 -5.91 -6.31
C CYS A 76 -4.93 -5.64 -6.23
N GLU A 77 -4.45 -4.75 -7.09
CA GLU A 77 -3.05 -4.34 -7.13
C GLU A 77 -2.70 -3.54 -5.88
N GLN A 78 -1.41 -3.51 -5.51
CA GLN A 78 -0.94 -2.69 -4.40
C GLN A 78 -1.33 -1.22 -4.61
N GLY A 79 -1.63 -0.53 -3.51
CA GLY A 79 -2.26 0.79 -3.53
C GLY A 79 -3.78 0.75 -3.67
N THR A 80 -4.38 -0.42 -3.95
CA THR A 80 -5.84 -0.61 -4.03
C THR A 80 -6.32 -1.80 -3.19
N TYR A 81 -7.61 -1.81 -2.86
CA TYR A 81 -8.23 -2.87 -2.07
C TYR A 81 -9.69 -3.11 -2.44
N SER A 82 -10.24 -4.25 -2.01
CA SER A 82 -11.68 -4.51 -2.03
C SER A 82 -12.11 -5.19 -0.73
N VAL A 83 -13.10 -4.63 -0.03
CA VAL A 83 -13.67 -5.21 1.20
C VAL A 83 -14.91 -6.08 0.96
N ILE A 84 -15.49 -5.99 -0.24
CA ILE A 84 -16.71 -6.74 -0.60
C ILE A 84 -16.38 -7.84 -1.59
N GLU A 85 -17.13 -8.95 -1.47
CA GLU A 85 -17.20 -9.97 -2.50
C GLU A 85 -17.85 -9.39 -3.78
N GLU A 86 -17.61 -10.04 -4.91
CA GLU A 86 -18.23 -9.66 -6.20
C GLU A 86 -17.93 -8.23 -6.69
N SER A 87 -16.92 -7.57 -6.13
CA SER A 87 -16.56 -6.23 -6.57
C SER A 87 -16.14 -6.22 -8.05
N PHE A 88 -16.58 -5.23 -8.81
CA PHE A 88 -16.07 -5.01 -10.19
C PHE A 88 -14.88 -4.05 -10.24
N GLN A 89 -14.51 -3.47 -9.10
CA GLN A 89 -13.43 -2.48 -9.03
C GLN A 89 -12.69 -2.53 -7.69
N CYS A 90 -11.40 -2.24 -7.74
CA CYS A 90 -10.61 -2.03 -6.53
C CYS A 90 -10.65 -0.55 -6.17
N THR A 91 -10.75 -0.25 -4.87
CA THR A 91 -10.75 1.11 -4.33
C THR A 91 -9.33 1.52 -3.99
N GLN A 92 -8.91 2.73 -4.38
CA GLN A 92 -7.58 3.23 -4.07
C GLN A 92 -7.47 3.63 -2.59
N CYS A 93 -6.32 3.33 -1.95
CA CYS A 93 -6.03 3.85 -0.62
C CYS A 93 -5.83 5.35 -0.65
N PHE A 94 -6.47 6.08 0.28
CA PHE A 94 -6.25 7.51 0.40
C PHE A 94 -4.93 7.83 1.10
N ALA A 95 -4.40 9.03 0.85
CA ALA A 95 -3.28 9.60 1.57
C ALA A 95 -3.46 9.47 3.09
N GLY A 96 -2.37 9.17 3.80
CA GLY A 96 -2.39 8.75 5.20
C GLY A 96 -2.47 7.23 5.42
N SER A 97 -2.69 6.44 4.36
CA SER A 97 -2.77 4.98 4.41
C SER A 97 -2.01 4.31 3.27
N PHE A 98 -1.74 3.02 3.41
CA PHE A 98 -1.08 2.17 2.41
C PHE A 98 -1.71 0.78 2.38
N THR A 99 -1.47 -0.03 1.35
CA THR A 99 -1.91 -1.43 1.31
C THR A 99 -0.87 -2.37 1.93
N ASP A 100 -1.31 -3.28 2.81
CA ASP A 100 -0.52 -4.41 3.36
C ASP A 100 -1.17 -5.76 2.98
N GLY A 101 -1.87 -5.75 1.84
CA GLY A 101 -2.77 -6.81 1.40
C GLY A 101 -3.91 -6.22 0.55
N PRO A 102 -4.67 -7.06 -0.16
CA PRO A 102 -5.66 -6.59 -1.12
C PRO A 102 -7.02 -6.26 -0.48
N THR A 103 -7.23 -6.56 0.81
CA THR A 103 -8.55 -6.48 1.44
C THR A 103 -8.81 -5.18 2.17
N ALA A 104 -7.78 -4.40 2.52
CA ALA A 104 -7.92 -3.13 3.23
C ALA A 104 -6.68 -2.24 3.10
N CYS A 105 -6.85 -0.95 3.40
CA CYS A 105 -5.75 -0.03 3.66
C CYS A 105 -5.40 -0.03 5.15
N THR A 106 -4.10 0.03 5.44
CA THR A 106 -3.54 0.24 6.77
C THR A 106 -3.14 1.70 6.93
N LEU A 107 -3.57 2.33 8.03
CA LEU A 107 -3.17 3.70 8.35
C LEU A 107 -1.69 3.77 8.73
N CYS A 108 -0.96 4.73 8.16
CA CYS A 108 0.44 4.96 8.50
C CYS A 108 0.64 5.24 9.99
N SER A 109 -0.26 6.00 10.61
CA SER A 109 -0.24 6.35 12.04
C SER A 109 -0.32 5.15 12.99
N THR A 110 -0.79 3.99 12.53
CA THR A 110 -0.81 2.75 13.34
C THR A 110 0.52 2.01 13.34
N LYS A 111 1.41 2.30 12.37
CA LYS A 111 2.73 1.70 12.25
C LYS A 111 3.83 2.64 12.71
N VAL A 112 3.78 3.89 12.27
CA VAL A 112 4.67 4.98 12.72
C VAL A 112 3.78 6.12 13.22
N PRO A 113 3.73 6.39 14.53
CA PRO A 113 2.84 7.41 15.10
C PRO A 113 3.02 8.78 14.42
N ASN A 114 1.89 9.43 14.13
CA ASN A 114 1.81 10.74 13.46
C ASN A 114 2.39 10.79 12.02
N SER A 115 2.69 9.64 11.40
CA SER A 115 3.11 9.57 10.00
C SER A 115 1.92 9.49 9.04
N ILE A 116 2.18 9.82 7.77
CA ILE A 116 1.21 9.78 6.66
C ILE A 116 1.86 9.25 5.38
N SER A 117 1.07 8.74 4.45
CA SER A 117 1.46 8.71 3.04
C SER A 117 1.04 10.01 2.37
N THR A 118 1.90 10.60 1.54
CA THR A 118 1.65 11.91 0.91
C THR A 118 0.78 11.82 -0.34
N THR A 119 0.58 10.61 -0.88
CA THR A 119 -0.18 10.35 -2.09
C THR A 119 -1.20 9.25 -1.87
N ASN A 120 -2.28 9.27 -2.66
CA ASN A 120 -3.18 8.13 -2.76
C ASN A 120 -2.45 6.95 -3.43
N GLY A 121 -2.92 5.73 -3.16
CA GLY A 121 -2.39 4.51 -3.76
C GLY A 121 -1.03 4.09 -3.21
N ALA A 122 -0.70 4.46 -1.98
CA ALA A 122 0.54 4.02 -1.37
C ALA A 122 0.58 2.49 -1.23
N MET A 123 1.68 1.91 -1.71
CA MET A 123 1.79 0.47 -1.94
C MET A 123 2.40 -0.31 -0.77
N GLY A 124 2.91 0.39 0.26
CA GLY A 124 3.57 -0.24 1.40
C GLY A 124 3.95 0.75 2.48
N ILE A 125 4.43 0.22 3.61
CA ILE A 125 4.84 1.00 4.79
C ILE A 125 5.96 2.00 4.49
N GLU A 126 6.80 1.73 3.50
CA GLU A 126 7.87 2.64 3.04
C GLU A 126 7.35 4.00 2.55
N SER A 127 6.05 4.08 2.21
CA SER A 127 5.41 5.34 1.84
C SER A 127 5.01 6.20 3.04
N CYS A 128 5.09 5.67 4.26
CA CYS A 128 4.75 6.37 5.49
C CYS A 128 5.91 7.27 5.92
N VAL A 129 5.67 8.58 5.84
CA VAL A 129 6.64 9.62 6.14
C VAL A 129 6.06 10.61 7.13
N CYS A 130 6.92 11.32 7.86
CA CYS A 130 6.45 12.41 8.70
C CYS A 130 5.95 13.57 7.83
N PRO A 131 4.77 14.15 8.14
CA PRO A 131 4.25 15.28 7.39
C PRO A 131 5.18 16.50 7.50
N ALA A 132 4.99 17.47 6.62
CA ALA A 132 5.66 18.76 6.73
C ALA A 132 5.42 19.37 8.12
N LYS A 133 6.42 20.10 8.64
CA LYS A 133 6.46 20.63 10.02
C LYS A 133 6.65 19.57 11.12
N SER A 134 6.96 18.34 10.74
CA SER A 134 7.37 17.27 11.65
C SER A 134 8.60 16.53 11.10
N PHE A 135 9.29 15.81 11.96
CA PHE A 135 10.43 14.97 11.59
C PHE A 135 10.36 13.64 12.32
N TYR A 136 10.95 12.60 11.72
CA TYR A 136 11.03 11.29 12.34
C TYR A 136 12.11 11.27 13.43
N ASN A 137 11.69 10.99 14.66
CA ASN A 137 12.56 10.90 15.83
C ASN A 137 12.67 9.45 16.30
N PRO A 138 13.80 8.77 16.04
CA PRO A 138 13.99 7.37 16.47
C PRO A 138 14.24 7.23 17.99
N THR A 139 14.40 8.33 18.72
CA THR A 139 14.72 8.31 20.16
C THR A 139 13.47 8.30 21.06
N ILE A 140 12.27 8.42 20.47
CA ILE A 140 11.00 8.46 21.19
C ILE A 140 10.12 7.29 20.73
N GLY A 141 9.38 6.70 21.67
CA GLY A 141 8.57 5.51 21.40
C GLY A 141 9.43 4.25 21.24
N LYS A 142 8.78 3.13 20.94
CA LYS A 142 9.45 1.83 20.78
C LYS A 142 10.20 1.74 19.44
N ASP A 143 9.58 2.27 18.39
CA ASP A 143 10.04 2.17 16.99
C ASP A 143 10.16 3.55 16.33
N GLY A 144 10.31 4.64 17.10
CA GLY A 144 10.31 6.00 16.59
C GLY A 144 8.92 6.60 16.36
N GLU A 145 8.83 7.92 16.28
CA GLU A 145 7.59 8.64 15.95
C GLU A 145 7.86 9.95 15.19
N CYS A 146 6.81 10.50 14.57
CA CYS A 146 6.90 11.85 14.01
C CYS A 146 6.68 12.89 15.11
N THR A 147 7.73 13.67 15.38
CA THR A 147 7.72 14.76 16.35
C THR A 147 7.55 16.10 15.66
N SER A 148 6.75 17.00 16.24
CA SER A 148 6.59 18.37 15.75
C SER A 148 7.92 19.12 15.79
N CYS A 149 8.22 19.88 14.74
CA CYS A 149 9.43 20.69 14.69
C CYS A 149 9.45 21.86 15.67
N ASP A 150 8.31 22.27 16.21
CA ASP A 150 8.28 23.36 17.20
C ASP A 150 9.06 22.97 18.48
N THR A 151 9.31 21.67 18.68
CA THR A 151 10.16 21.13 19.74
C THR A 151 11.65 21.41 19.51
N LEU A 152 12.09 21.62 18.26
CA LEU A 152 13.48 21.87 17.88
C LEU A 152 13.63 23.22 17.19
N ARG A 153 14.01 24.26 17.94
CA ARG A 153 14.32 25.56 17.35
C ARG A 153 15.57 25.49 16.48
N GLY A 154 15.59 26.26 15.39
CA GLY A 154 16.76 26.35 14.52
C GLY A 154 16.84 25.29 13.42
N VAL A 155 15.77 24.54 13.18
CA VAL A 155 15.67 23.56 12.11
C VAL A 155 14.71 24.01 11.00
N ASP A 156 14.94 23.54 9.79
CA ASP A 156 14.03 23.67 8.66
C ASP A 156 13.41 22.31 8.35
N CYS A 157 12.12 22.19 8.62
CA CYS A 157 11.35 20.98 8.38
C CYS A 157 10.14 21.23 7.47
N SER A 158 10.30 22.15 6.52
CA SER A 158 9.23 22.55 5.61
C SER A 158 8.81 21.41 4.66
N MET A 159 9.71 20.45 4.40
CA MET A 159 9.44 19.28 3.56
C MET A 159 9.04 18.06 4.42
N PRO A 160 8.10 17.23 3.94
CA PRO A 160 7.78 15.95 4.58
C PRO A 160 8.94 14.94 4.44
N GLY A 161 8.91 13.88 5.24
CA GLY A 161 9.87 12.76 5.17
C GLY A 161 11.24 13.03 5.74
N GLN A 162 11.42 14.15 6.45
CA GLN A 162 12.66 14.42 7.16
C GLN A 162 12.75 13.56 8.43
N SER A 163 13.97 13.13 8.75
CA SER A 163 14.31 12.46 10.00
C SER A 163 15.20 13.36 10.83
N LEU A 164 15.38 13.04 12.11
CA LEU A 164 16.31 13.77 12.98
C LEU A 164 17.70 13.88 12.35
N GLU A 165 18.18 12.81 11.69
CA GLU A 165 19.46 12.78 11.01
C GLU A 165 19.51 13.69 9.78
N SER A 166 18.51 13.57 8.89
CA SER A 166 18.47 14.35 7.64
C SER A 166 17.98 15.80 7.82
N LEU A 167 17.50 16.15 9.02
CA LEU A 167 16.92 17.45 9.33
C LEU A 167 17.91 18.59 9.04
N ARG A 168 17.48 19.55 8.23
CA ARG A 168 18.31 20.70 7.87
C ARG A 168 18.40 21.68 9.03
N ILE A 169 19.61 22.09 9.38
CA ILE A 169 19.88 23.14 10.36
C ILE A 169 19.86 24.50 9.67
N LYS A 170 19.13 25.46 10.24
CA LYS A 170 19.09 26.86 9.77
C LYS A 170 20.42 27.56 10.05
N GLU A 171 20.72 28.58 9.26
CA GLU A 171 21.86 29.47 9.51
C GLU A 171 21.76 30.09 10.91
N GLY A 172 22.91 30.24 11.58
CA GLY A 172 22.99 30.70 12.97
C GLY A 172 22.72 29.61 14.02
N PHE A 173 22.53 28.35 13.61
CA PHE A 173 22.35 27.20 14.52
C PHE A 173 23.34 26.07 14.20
N TRP A 174 23.59 25.22 15.20
CA TRP A 174 24.46 24.04 15.07
C TRP A 174 24.02 22.93 16.03
N ARG A 175 24.51 21.71 15.79
CA ARG A 175 24.31 20.56 16.67
C ARG A 175 25.57 19.70 16.74
N THR A 176 25.70 18.93 17.82
CA THR A 176 26.89 18.10 18.09
C THR A 176 26.99 16.88 17.17
N SER A 177 25.85 16.24 16.89
CA SER A 177 25.74 15.09 16.00
C SER A 177 24.50 15.18 15.11
N ALA A 178 24.45 14.41 14.03
CA ALA A 178 23.28 14.37 13.17
C ALA A 178 22.02 13.85 13.90
N SER A 179 22.18 13.01 14.92
CA SER A 179 21.11 12.49 15.76
C SER A 179 20.83 13.32 17.03
N SER A 180 21.46 14.48 17.19
CA SER A 180 21.25 15.32 18.37
C SER A 180 19.84 15.92 18.39
N THR A 181 19.09 15.64 19.46
CA THR A 181 17.81 16.29 19.79
C THR A 181 17.98 17.68 20.39
N THR A 182 19.22 18.15 20.58
CA THR A 182 19.50 19.52 21.04
C THR A 182 20.16 20.31 19.93
N ILE A 183 19.57 21.46 19.61
CA ILE A 183 20.08 22.41 18.61
C ILE A 183 20.48 23.70 19.33
N TYR A 184 21.72 24.11 19.15
CA TYR A 184 22.29 25.29 19.80
C TYR A 184 22.28 26.47 18.84
N ARG A 185 22.06 27.67 19.39
CA ARG A 185 22.33 28.91 18.66
C ARG A 185 23.85 29.12 18.59
N CYS A 186 24.33 29.57 17.45
CA CYS A 186 25.73 29.91 17.26
C CYS A 186 26.09 31.15 18.09
N TYR A 187 27.29 31.16 18.68
CA TYR A 187 27.81 32.35 19.35
C TYR A 187 28.02 33.51 18.36
N LYS A 188 28.59 33.21 17.19
CA LYS A 188 28.71 34.12 16.05
C LYS A 188 27.85 33.60 14.90
N PRO A 189 26.68 34.21 14.59
CA PRO A 189 25.73 33.65 13.64
C PRO A 189 26.33 33.27 12.28
N GLU A 190 27.24 34.10 11.77
CA GLU A 190 27.86 33.93 10.45
C GLU A 190 28.85 32.75 10.41
N ALA A 191 29.31 32.27 11.57
CA ALA A 191 30.17 31.09 11.65
C ALA A 191 29.39 29.78 11.48
N CYS A 192 28.07 29.81 11.67
CA CYS A 192 27.21 28.65 11.52
C CYS A 192 26.34 28.77 10.27
N VAL A 193 26.88 28.32 9.13
CA VAL A 193 26.18 28.34 7.83
C VAL A 193 24.95 27.42 7.76
N GLY A 194 24.77 26.51 8.72
CA GLY A 194 23.71 25.49 8.70
C GLY A 194 23.94 24.39 7.65
N GLY A 195 22.86 23.68 7.30
CA GLY A 195 22.86 22.60 6.29
C GLY A 195 22.38 21.24 6.80
N VAL A 196 22.44 20.22 5.94
CA VAL A 196 22.17 18.81 6.27
C VAL A 196 23.48 18.11 6.66
N ASN A 197 23.45 17.18 7.62
CA ASN A 197 24.59 16.34 8.01
C ASN A 197 25.90 17.02 8.40
N LYS A 198 25.90 18.26 8.92
CA LYS A 198 27.12 18.83 9.52
C LYS A 198 27.14 18.61 11.02
N THR A 199 27.94 17.65 11.47
CA THR A 199 28.37 17.60 12.87
C THR A 199 29.32 18.77 13.14
N SER A 200 29.46 19.20 14.39
CA SER A 200 30.42 20.24 14.79
C SER A 200 31.88 19.91 14.44
N ALA A 201 32.19 18.68 14.02
CA ALA A 201 33.52 18.28 13.54
C ALA A 201 33.84 18.77 12.11
N GLU A 202 32.85 19.05 11.26
CA GLU A 202 33.10 19.51 9.87
C GLU A 202 33.07 21.04 9.71
N ILE A 203 32.56 21.77 10.72
CA ILE A 203 32.54 23.25 10.72
C ILE A 203 33.88 23.83 11.26
N ALA A 204 34.77 23.01 11.82
CA ALA A 204 36.05 23.46 12.37
C ALA A 204 37.18 23.67 11.34
N ILE A 205 36.99 23.37 10.04
CA ILE A 205 38.11 23.38 9.07
C ILE A 205 38.14 24.62 8.15
N VAL A 206 37.09 25.45 8.07
CA VAL A 206 37.14 26.69 7.26
C VAL A 206 37.39 27.93 8.13
N GLY A 207 38.37 27.80 9.04
CA GLY A 207 38.77 28.86 9.98
C GLY A 207 40.28 29.07 10.11
N ARG A 208 41.11 28.47 9.24
CA ARG A 208 42.53 28.84 9.08
C ARG A 208 42.84 29.10 7.61
N HIS A 209 42.63 30.33 7.17
CA HIS A 209 43.43 30.86 6.08
C HIS A 209 44.79 31.31 6.63
N ASN A 210 45.84 30.70 6.06
CA ASN A 210 47.17 31.23 5.80
C ASN A 210 47.74 32.31 6.75
N THR A 211 48.82 31.92 7.43
CA THR A 211 50.01 32.77 7.56
C THR A 211 51.20 32.01 6.96
N SER A 212 51.58 32.46 5.77
CA SER A 212 52.91 32.48 5.15
C SER A 212 54.09 31.82 5.88
N SER A 213 54.85 30.97 5.17
CA SER A 213 56.16 31.34 4.61
C SER A 213 56.78 30.16 3.85
N SER A 214 57.18 30.45 2.62
CA SER A 214 58.06 29.65 1.78
C SER A 214 59.52 29.72 2.24
N VAL A 215 60.29 28.72 1.80
CA VAL A 215 61.76 28.65 1.61
C VAL A 215 62.58 28.13 2.80
N ASP A 216 63.33 27.05 2.48
CA ASP A 216 64.51 26.43 3.10
C ASP A 216 64.52 26.00 4.58
#